data_AF-A0A6J0M9V9-F1
#
_entry.id   AF-A0A6J0M9V9-F1
#
_cell.length_a   1.000
_cell.length_b   1.000
_cell.length_c   1.000
_cell.angle_alpha   90.00
_cell.angle_beta   90.00
_cell.angle_gamma   90.00
#
_symmetry.space_group_name_H-M   'P 1'
#
loop_
_entity.id
_entity.type
_entity.pdbx_description
1 polymer ?
#
loop_
_entity_poly.entity_id
_entity_poly.type
_entity_poly.pdbx_seq_one_letter_code
_entity_poly.pdbx_strand_id
1 'polypeptide(L)'
;MNPANATAMEAEGGGNGEEYEVGKMYEVKLTTGIEFKGIVLAYDSDPHVVIFQEGTAPETGKSMTTRTVKTNFISKATFLAKLNDPLASNKKKRFVDLSGLKKKEAIAIRKIESIGVGVTAEAQKIFDAFSKTHRVKWDNKDIVINEDVRISSPYHSDCVTGGTRAANDQIKKVLKIVREKIQRSSDT
;
A
#
# COMPACT_ATOMS: atom_id res chain seq x y z
N MET A 1 -13.26 57.03 -40.80
CA MET A 1 -14.49 56.72 -40.03
C MET A 1 -14.23 55.42 -39.26
N ASN A 2 -14.36 55.49 -37.94
CA ASN A 2 -13.93 54.46 -36.98
C ASN A 2 -14.82 53.20 -37.02
N PRO A 3 -14.28 52.01 -36.64
CA PRO A 3 -15.09 50.85 -36.31
C PRO A 3 -15.65 50.98 -34.88
N ALA A 4 -16.92 50.60 -34.70
CA ALA A 4 -17.60 50.64 -33.41
C ALA A 4 -17.44 49.30 -32.65
N ASN A 5 -16.61 49.37 -31.61
CA ASN A 5 -16.76 48.78 -30.29
C ASN A 5 -17.57 47.46 -30.14
N ALA A 6 -16.85 46.35 -29.98
CA ALA A 6 -17.36 45.16 -29.31
C ALA A 6 -17.17 45.35 -27.79
N THR A 7 -18.27 45.56 -27.08
CA THR A 7 -18.28 45.63 -25.62
C THR A 7 -18.05 44.23 -25.05
N ALA A 8 -16.86 43.97 -24.50
CA ALA A 8 -16.61 42.82 -23.65
C ALA A 8 -17.40 43.02 -22.34
N MET A 9 -18.36 42.14 -22.07
CA MET A 9 -18.96 42.03 -20.75
C MET A 9 -17.93 41.39 -19.82
N GLU A 10 -17.51 42.14 -18.81
CA GLU A 10 -16.85 41.61 -17.64
C GLU A 10 -17.86 40.74 -16.87
N ALA A 11 -17.49 39.48 -16.64
CA ALA A 11 -18.21 38.62 -15.72
C ALA A 11 -17.52 38.69 -14.35
N GLU A 12 -17.90 39.68 -13.54
CA GLU A 12 -17.89 39.51 -12.10
C GLU A 12 -19.16 38.75 -11.69
N GLY A 13 -18.98 37.69 -10.91
CA GLY A 13 -20.10 36.90 -10.39
C GLY A 13 -19.61 35.73 -9.54
N GLY A 14 -19.42 35.97 -8.25
CA GLY A 14 -19.11 34.94 -7.27
C GLY A 14 -20.19 33.86 -7.17
N GLY A 15 -19.75 32.61 -7.09
CA GLY A 15 -20.57 31.43 -6.81
C GLY A 15 -19.74 30.43 -6.02
N ASN A 16 -19.79 30.53 -4.69
CA ASN A 16 -18.97 29.78 -3.74
C ASN A 16 -19.47 28.33 -3.54
N GLY A 17 -19.54 27.54 -4.62
CA GLY A 17 -20.06 26.16 -4.56
C GLY A 17 -19.56 25.16 -5.61
N GLU A 18 -18.79 25.56 -6.63
CA GLU A 18 -18.41 24.65 -7.73
C GLU A 18 -17.00 24.89 -8.32
N GLU A 19 -16.06 25.40 -7.51
CA GLU A 19 -14.78 25.90 -8.03
C GLU A 19 -13.95 24.80 -8.71
N TYR A 20 -14.07 23.54 -8.28
CA TYR A 20 -13.37 22.39 -8.85
C TYR A 20 -14.29 21.17 -8.97
N GLU A 21 -15.36 21.29 -9.73
CA GLU A 21 -16.24 20.15 -10.05
C GLU A 21 -15.52 19.14 -10.98
N VAL A 22 -15.72 17.84 -10.76
CA VAL A 22 -15.12 16.75 -11.57
C VAL A 22 -15.38 16.96 -13.06
N GLY A 23 -14.36 16.78 -13.89
CA GLY A 23 -14.42 16.95 -15.35
C GLY A 23 -14.26 18.40 -15.82
N LYS A 24 -14.28 19.42 -14.95
CA LYS A 24 -13.91 20.79 -15.36
C LYS A 24 -12.40 20.84 -15.65
N MET A 25 -12.03 21.45 -16.77
CA MET A 25 -10.65 21.64 -17.20
C MET A 25 -10.22 23.08 -16.92
N TYR A 26 -9.03 23.25 -16.35
CA TYR A 26 -8.47 24.54 -16.01
C TYR A 26 -7.06 24.70 -16.58
N GLU A 27 -6.70 25.94 -16.93
CA GLU A 27 -5.32 26.39 -16.98
C GLU A 27 -4.96 26.96 -15.60
N VAL A 28 -4.01 26.34 -14.92
CA VAL A 28 -3.68 26.60 -13.51
C VAL A 28 -2.27 27.15 -13.42
N LYS A 29 -2.12 28.22 -12.64
CA LYS A 29 -0.85 28.79 -12.20
C LYS A 29 -0.72 28.68 -10.70
N LEU A 30 0.42 28.18 -10.24
CA LEU A 30 0.75 28.09 -8.83
C LEU A 30 1.50 29.33 -8.35
N THR A 31 1.53 29.55 -7.03
CA THR A 31 2.33 30.62 -6.40
C THR A 31 3.84 30.45 -6.64
N THR A 32 4.28 29.22 -6.92
CA THR A 32 5.68 28.91 -7.30
C THR A 32 6.03 29.30 -8.74
N GLY A 33 5.06 29.75 -9.54
CA GLY A 33 5.23 30.07 -10.97
C GLY A 33 5.05 28.88 -11.91
N ILE A 34 4.79 27.67 -11.39
CA ILE A 34 4.47 26.49 -12.22
C ILE A 34 3.10 26.69 -12.87
N GLU A 35 3.03 26.42 -14.17
CA GLU A 35 1.80 26.50 -14.97
C GLU A 35 1.51 25.14 -15.62
N PHE A 36 0.24 24.72 -15.61
CA PHE A 36 -0.20 23.48 -16.25
C PHE A 36 -1.67 23.55 -16.65
N LYS A 37 -2.08 22.68 -17.58
CA LYS A 37 -3.49 22.42 -17.88
C LYS A 37 -3.89 21.10 -17.26
N GLY A 38 -5.08 21.05 -16.67
CA GLY A 38 -5.55 19.82 -16.07
C GLY A 38 -7.05 19.73 -15.91
N ILE A 39 -7.52 18.49 -15.86
CA ILE A 39 -8.93 18.11 -15.72
C ILE A 39 -9.15 17.65 -14.29
N VAL A 40 -10.14 18.22 -13.60
CA VAL A 40 -10.41 17.85 -12.21
C VAL A 40 -10.90 16.40 -12.12
N LEU A 41 -10.22 15.60 -11.32
CA LEU A 41 -10.59 14.23 -10.99
C LEU A 41 -11.36 14.13 -9.68
N ALA A 42 -10.95 14.94 -8.70
CA ALA A 42 -11.56 15.00 -7.38
C ALA A 42 -11.23 16.36 -6.74
N TYR A 43 -12.14 16.82 -5.90
CA TYR A 43 -11.92 17.97 -5.04
C TYR A 43 -12.42 17.63 -3.65
N ASP A 44 -11.57 17.85 -2.67
CA ASP A 44 -11.89 17.78 -1.26
C ASP A 44 -11.93 19.21 -0.70
N SER A 45 -13.09 19.63 -0.22
CA SER A 45 -13.29 20.95 0.35
C SER A 45 -12.60 21.12 1.71
N ASP A 46 -12.29 20.03 2.41
CA ASP A 46 -11.52 20.05 3.67
C ASP A 46 -10.54 18.87 3.67
N PRO A 47 -9.32 19.07 3.14
CA PRO A 47 -8.46 20.21 3.46
C PRO A 47 -8.12 21.11 2.25
N HIS A 48 -9.11 21.41 1.41
CA HIS A 48 -8.96 22.21 0.19
C HIS A 48 -7.92 21.64 -0.80
N VAL A 49 -8.10 20.38 -1.18
CA VAL A 49 -7.20 19.66 -2.08
C VAL A 49 -7.92 19.30 -3.37
N VAL A 50 -7.37 19.73 -4.51
CA VAL A 50 -7.84 19.35 -5.84
C VAL A 50 -6.83 18.41 -6.49
N ILE A 51 -7.35 17.38 -7.15
CA ILE A 51 -6.56 16.44 -7.95
C ILE A 51 -6.90 16.66 -9.41
N PHE A 52 -5.88 17.01 -10.20
CA PHE A 52 -5.98 17.12 -11.65
C PHE A 52 -5.37 15.89 -12.32
N GLN A 53 -5.97 15.46 -13.43
CA GLN A 53 -5.22 14.82 -14.49
C GLN A 53 -4.51 15.92 -15.28
N GLU A 54 -3.20 15.84 -15.47
CA GLU A 54 -2.49 16.77 -16.37
C GLU A 54 -2.83 16.50 -17.84
N GLY A 55 -2.92 17.56 -18.62
CA GLY A 55 -3.23 17.51 -20.05
C GLY A 55 -4.55 18.17 -20.42
N THR A 56 -4.93 18.03 -21.68
CA THR A 56 -6.09 18.71 -22.29
C THR A 56 -7.20 17.76 -22.73
N ALA A 57 -7.00 16.45 -22.59
CA ALA A 57 -7.97 15.43 -22.93
C ALA A 57 -7.99 14.33 -21.85
N PRO A 58 -9.16 13.73 -21.53
CA PRO A 58 -9.24 12.66 -20.56
C PRO A 58 -8.43 11.45 -21.02
N GLU A 59 -7.53 10.95 -20.17
CA GLU A 59 -6.73 9.77 -20.44
C GLU A 59 -7.47 8.55 -19.89
N THR A 60 -7.83 7.62 -20.77
CA THR A 60 -8.55 6.39 -20.41
C THR A 60 -7.64 5.16 -20.34
N GLY A 61 -6.32 5.39 -20.40
CA GLY A 61 -5.27 4.37 -20.48
C GLY A 61 -4.81 3.79 -19.13
N LYS A 62 -3.76 2.94 -19.18
CA LYS A 62 -3.16 2.29 -18.00
C LYS A 62 -2.31 3.21 -17.13
N SER A 63 -1.89 4.35 -17.64
CA SER A 63 -1.06 5.33 -16.94
C SER A 63 -1.64 6.71 -17.22
N MET A 64 -1.71 7.53 -16.18
CA MET A 64 -2.20 8.90 -16.22
C MET A 64 -1.37 9.74 -15.26
N THR A 65 -0.88 10.88 -15.72
CA THR A 65 -0.16 11.83 -14.85
C THR A 65 -1.17 12.61 -14.04
N THR A 66 -1.09 12.48 -12.71
CA THR A 66 -1.94 13.22 -11.79
C THR A 66 -1.15 14.25 -11.01
N ARG A 67 -1.77 15.39 -10.72
CA ARG A 67 -1.22 16.45 -9.88
C ARG A 67 -2.19 16.78 -8.77
N THR A 68 -1.73 16.64 -7.54
CA THR A 68 -2.48 17.01 -6.34
C THR A 68 -2.02 18.39 -5.89
N VAL A 69 -2.95 19.32 -5.68
CA VAL A 69 -2.68 20.72 -5.36
C VAL A 69 -3.58 21.15 -4.21
N LYS A 70 -3.03 21.83 -3.20
CA LYS A 70 -3.87 22.60 -2.25
C LYS A 70 -4.32 23.88 -2.93
N THR A 71 -5.60 24.20 -2.89
CA THR A 71 -6.15 25.36 -3.62
C THR A 71 -5.52 26.68 -3.18
N ASN A 72 -5.09 26.81 -1.92
CA ASN A 72 -4.39 28.00 -1.41
C ASN A 72 -3.03 28.28 -2.11
N PHE A 73 -2.47 27.32 -2.84
CA PHE A 73 -1.26 27.51 -3.65
C PHE A 73 -1.57 27.80 -5.14
N ILE A 74 -2.84 27.83 -5.52
CA ILE A 74 -3.27 28.24 -6.86
C ILE A 74 -3.35 29.77 -6.85
N SER A 75 -2.47 30.41 -7.60
CA SER A 75 -2.48 31.87 -7.77
C SER A 75 -3.48 32.30 -8.85
N LYS A 76 -3.75 31.44 -9.83
CA LYS A 76 -4.77 31.66 -10.88
C LYS A 76 -5.27 30.32 -11.42
N ALA A 77 -6.58 30.19 -11.60
CA ALA A 77 -7.20 29.09 -12.33
C ALA A 77 -8.20 29.67 -13.36
N THR A 78 -7.94 29.39 -14.64
CA THR A 78 -8.81 29.82 -15.75
C THR A 78 -9.60 28.62 -16.25
N PHE A 79 -10.93 28.64 -16.12
CA PHE A 79 -11.78 27.58 -16.68
C PHE A 79 -11.68 27.56 -18.21
N LEU A 80 -11.48 26.37 -18.79
CA LEU A 80 -11.35 26.17 -20.22
C LEU A 80 -12.55 25.43 -20.83
N ALA A 81 -12.95 24.30 -20.23
CA ALA A 81 -14.05 23.47 -20.74
C ALA A 81 -14.57 22.50 -19.68
N LYS A 82 -15.79 21.98 -19.87
CA LYS A 82 -16.30 20.82 -19.14
C LYS A 82 -16.14 19.58 -20.01
N LEU A 83 -15.41 18.60 -19.51
CA LEU A 83 -15.17 17.32 -20.17
C LEU A 83 -15.91 16.21 -19.42
N ASN A 84 -16.04 15.05 -20.07
CA ASN A 84 -16.52 13.85 -19.39
C ASN A 84 -15.56 13.50 -18.24
N ASP A 85 -16.11 12.99 -17.14
CA ASP A 85 -15.30 12.49 -16.02
C ASP A 85 -14.27 11.47 -16.55
N PRO A 86 -12.96 11.77 -16.44
CA PRO A 86 -11.92 10.86 -16.89
C PRO A 86 -12.04 9.48 -16.25
N LEU A 87 -12.60 9.42 -15.04
CA LEU A 87 -12.77 8.19 -14.26
C LEU A 87 -14.05 7.41 -14.58
N ALA A 88 -15.06 8.03 -15.22
CA ALA A 88 -16.35 7.41 -15.55
C ALA A 88 -16.28 6.45 -16.76
N SER A 89 -15.20 6.51 -17.54
CA SER A 89 -15.05 5.88 -18.86
C SER A 89 -15.01 4.34 -18.86
N ASN A 90 -15.11 3.67 -17.71
CA ASN A 90 -15.18 2.21 -17.65
C ASN A 90 -16.37 1.75 -16.81
N LYS A 91 -17.37 1.14 -17.45
CA LYS A 91 -18.49 0.40 -16.82
C LYS A 91 -18.03 -0.73 -15.88
N LYS A 92 -16.72 -1.02 -15.81
CA LYS A 92 -16.13 -1.78 -14.72
C LYS A 92 -16.13 -0.91 -13.48
N LYS A 93 -17.13 -1.11 -12.60
CA LYS A 93 -17.11 -0.63 -11.22
C LYS A 93 -15.68 -0.77 -10.69
N ARG A 94 -15.04 0.34 -10.36
CA ARG A 94 -13.72 0.33 -9.72
C ARG A 94 -13.92 -0.19 -8.30
N PHE A 95 -13.89 -1.50 -8.15
CA PHE A 95 -14.01 -2.15 -6.85
C PHE A 95 -12.61 -2.32 -6.27
N VAL A 96 -12.48 -2.04 -4.98
CA VAL A 96 -11.32 -2.47 -4.22
C VAL A 96 -11.45 -3.98 -4.03
N ASP A 97 -10.46 -4.75 -4.45
CA ASP A 97 -10.42 -6.20 -4.16
C ASP A 97 -10.10 -6.43 -2.67
N LEU A 98 -11.14 -6.37 -1.85
CA LEU A 98 -11.05 -6.62 -0.41
C LEU A 98 -10.51 -8.02 -0.11
N SER A 99 -10.81 -9.00 -0.96
CA SER A 99 -10.35 -10.37 -0.77
C SER A 99 -8.84 -10.50 -0.98
N GLY A 100 -8.31 -9.85 -2.02
CA GLY A 100 -6.88 -9.75 -2.30
C GLY A 100 -6.13 -8.98 -1.22
N LEU A 101 -6.71 -7.88 -0.71
CA LEU A 101 -6.11 -7.12 0.40
C LEU A 101 -6.00 -7.96 1.67
N LYS A 102 -7.07 -8.65 2.08
CA LYS A 102 -7.04 -9.56 3.24
C LYS A 102 -5.99 -10.67 3.11
N LYS A 103 -5.82 -11.22 1.90
CA LYS A 103 -4.76 -12.21 1.63
C LYS A 103 -3.36 -11.62 1.81
N LYS A 104 -3.11 -10.42 1.29
CA LYS A 104 -1.83 -9.71 1.44
C LYS A 104 -1.53 -9.38 2.89
N GLU A 105 -2.52 -8.92 3.62
CA GLU A 105 -2.44 -8.64 5.06
C GLU A 105 -2.07 -9.91 5.83
N ALA A 106 -2.77 -11.03 5.60
CA ALA A 106 -2.46 -12.29 6.27
C ALA A 106 -1.02 -12.79 5.98
N ILE A 107 -0.51 -12.58 4.77
CA ILE A 107 0.89 -12.89 4.43
C ILE A 107 1.87 -11.99 5.18
N ALA A 108 1.58 -10.68 5.25
CA ALA A 108 2.41 -9.72 5.95
C ALA A 108 2.47 -10.01 7.47
N ILE A 109 1.32 -10.30 8.08
CA ILE A 109 1.21 -10.70 9.49
C ILE A 109 2.06 -11.95 9.73
N ARG A 110 1.85 -13.03 8.95
CA ARG A 110 2.64 -14.26 9.09
C ARG A 110 4.14 -14.04 8.95
N LYS A 111 4.57 -13.14 8.07
CA LYS A 111 5.98 -12.80 7.90
C LYS A 111 6.54 -12.12 9.15
N ILE A 112 5.81 -11.18 9.74
CA ILE A 112 6.22 -10.51 10.97
C ILE A 112 6.24 -11.50 12.14
N GLU A 113 5.19 -12.31 12.29
CA GLU A 113 5.08 -13.34 13.33
C GLU A 113 6.14 -14.43 13.23
N SER A 114 6.76 -14.62 12.04
CA SER A 114 7.86 -15.57 11.88
C SER A 114 9.19 -15.07 12.46
N ILE A 115 9.33 -13.78 12.74
CA ILE A 115 10.56 -13.18 13.26
C ILE A 115 10.53 -13.22 14.79
N GLY A 116 11.48 -13.95 15.39
CA GLY A 116 11.60 -14.06 16.83
C GLY A 116 12.22 -12.80 17.44
N VAL A 117 11.65 -12.32 18.55
CA VAL A 117 12.14 -11.14 19.27
C VAL A 117 13.10 -11.57 20.38
N GLY A 118 14.36 -11.12 20.32
CA GLY A 118 15.38 -11.44 21.32
C GLY A 118 15.83 -12.91 21.31
N VAL A 119 15.66 -13.59 20.17
CA VAL A 119 16.13 -14.96 19.92
C VAL A 119 17.50 -14.95 19.24
N THR A 120 18.23 -16.07 19.28
CA THR A 120 19.51 -16.21 18.60
C THR A 120 19.32 -16.46 17.10
N ALA A 121 20.35 -16.19 16.30
CA ALA A 121 20.33 -16.51 14.86
C ALA A 121 20.11 -18.01 14.61
N GLU A 122 20.64 -18.87 15.49
CA GLU A 122 20.39 -20.31 15.43
C GLU A 122 18.90 -20.63 15.66
N ALA A 123 18.28 -20.05 16.69
CA ALA A 123 16.85 -20.25 16.98
C ALA A 123 15.97 -19.83 15.80
N GLN A 124 16.26 -18.69 15.19
CA GLN A 124 15.55 -18.23 13.99
C GLN A 124 15.69 -19.22 12.83
N LYS A 125 16.91 -19.72 12.55
CA LYS A 125 17.14 -20.73 11.51
C LYS A 125 16.40 -22.05 11.79
N ILE A 126 16.31 -22.45 13.06
CA ILE A 126 15.51 -23.62 13.47
C ILE A 126 14.04 -23.37 13.18
N PHE A 127 13.49 -22.22 13.60
CA PHE A 127 12.11 -21.83 13.32
C PHE A 127 11.81 -21.88 11.81
N ASP A 128 12.66 -21.26 10.99
CA ASP A 128 12.51 -21.21 9.53
C ASP A 128 12.59 -22.59 8.87
N ALA A 129 13.33 -23.52 9.47
CA ALA A 129 13.40 -24.89 8.97
C ALA A 129 12.11 -25.67 9.26
N PHE A 130 11.55 -25.54 10.47
CA PHE A 130 10.31 -26.21 10.85
C PHE A 130 9.08 -25.61 10.18
N SER A 131 9.04 -24.29 9.97
CA SER A 131 7.90 -23.60 9.33
C SER A 131 7.66 -24.01 7.87
N LYS A 132 8.63 -24.67 7.22
CA LYS A 132 8.47 -25.25 5.88
C LYS A 132 7.54 -26.46 5.83
N THR A 133 7.41 -27.18 6.94
CA THR A 133 6.71 -28.49 6.98
C THR A 133 5.66 -28.58 8.08
N HIS A 134 5.74 -27.72 9.09
CA HIS A 134 4.85 -27.73 10.25
C HIS A 134 4.24 -26.35 10.47
N ARG A 135 3.14 -26.30 11.23
CA ARG A 135 2.60 -25.03 11.73
C ARG A 135 3.43 -24.62 12.93
N VAL A 136 4.10 -23.49 12.85
CA VAL A 136 5.04 -23.02 13.88
C VAL A 136 4.71 -21.60 14.28
N LYS A 137 4.81 -21.31 15.58
CA LYS A 137 4.70 -19.96 16.13
C LYS A 137 5.72 -19.75 17.25
N TRP A 138 6.12 -18.51 17.45
CA TRP A 138 6.87 -18.13 18.64
C TRP A 138 5.92 -18.04 19.83
N ASP A 139 6.38 -18.54 20.97
CA ASP A 139 5.82 -18.20 22.28
C ASP A 139 6.95 -17.64 23.14
N ASN A 140 6.99 -16.31 23.25
CA ASN A 140 8.15 -15.57 23.70
C ASN A 140 9.40 -15.94 22.88
N LYS A 141 10.33 -16.70 23.48
CA LYS A 141 11.53 -17.21 22.81
C LYS A 141 11.41 -18.68 22.41
N ASP A 142 10.36 -19.37 22.84
CA ASP A 142 10.18 -20.78 22.53
C ASP A 142 9.52 -20.99 21.17
N ILE A 143 9.86 -22.10 20.52
CA ILE A 143 9.26 -22.50 19.25
C ILE A 143 8.16 -23.50 19.56
N VAL A 144 6.92 -23.17 19.22
CA VAL A 144 5.76 -24.05 19.37
C VAL A 144 5.37 -24.61 18.01
N ILE A 145 5.35 -25.92 17.89
CA ILE A 145 5.07 -26.69 16.68
C ILE A 145 3.73 -27.40 16.88
N ASN A 146 2.82 -27.24 15.91
CA ASN A 146 1.47 -27.83 15.90
C ASN A 146 0.67 -27.62 17.20
N GLU A 147 1.00 -26.56 17.95
CA GLU A 147 0.38 -26.15 19.23
C GLU A 147 0.70 -27.02 20.44
N ASP A 148 1.19 -28.25 20.24
CA ASP A 148 1.36 -29.24 21.30
C ASP A 148 2.83 -29.53 21.64
N VAL A 149 3.77 -29.35 20.70
CA VAL A 149 5.21 -29.56 20.92
C VAL A 149 5.94 -28.24 21.06
N ARG A 150 6.80 -28.13 22.07
CA ARG A 150 7.60 -26.93 22.38
C ARG A 150 9.08 -27.24 22.34
N ILE A 151 9.86 -26.35 21.74
CA ILE A 151 11.33 -26.36 21.76
C ILE A 151 11.78 -25.09 22.47
N SER A 152 12.37 -25.25 23.64
CA SER A 152 12.86 -24.13 24.45
C SER A 152 14.37 -23.97 24.33
N SER A 153 14.89 -22.78 24.65
CA SER A 153 16.34 -22.51 24.75
C SER A 153 17.03 -23.52 25.67
N PRO A 154 18.22 -24.09 25.32
CA PRO A 154 19.09 -23.74 24.19
C PRO A 154 18.81 -24.52 22.89
N TYR A 155 17.56 -24.97 22.68
CA TYR A 155 17.06 -25.62 21.47
C TYR A 155 17.77 -26.94 21.13
N HIS A 156 18.15 -27.73 22.14
CA HIS A 156 18.66 -29.09 21.96
C HIS A 156 17.50 -30.09 21.83
N SER A 157 17.80 -31.30 21.34
CA SER A 157 16.79 -32.39 21.29
C SER A 157 16.17 -32.67 22.65
N ASP A 158 16.93 -32.47 23.73
CA ASP A 158 16.47 -32.78 25.07
C ASP A 158 15.59 -31.66 25.66
N CYS A 159 15.53 -30.51 24.98
CA CYS A 159 14.68 -29.37 25.30
C CYS A 159 13.33 -29.40 24.57
N VAL A 160 12.99 -30.54 23.94
CA VAL A 160 11.71 -30.73 23.24
C VAL A 160 10.70 -31.37 24.19
N THR A 161 9.62 -30.67 24.47
CA THR A 161 8.59 -31.07 25.43
C THR A 161 7.18 -31.00 24.82
N GLY A 162 6.21 -31.69 25.43
CA GLY A 162 4.83 -31.72 24.95
C GLY A 162 4.58 -32.66 23.76
N GLY A 163 3.33 -32.67 23.30
CA GLY A 163 2.80 -33.53 22.24
C GLY A 163 2.71 -35.01 22.62
N THR A 164 2.28 -35.82 21.65
CA THR A 164 2.35 -37.28 21.79
C THR A 164 3.80 -37.75 21.76
N ARG A 165 4.11 -38.90 22.37
CA ARG A 165 5.47 -39.47 22.37
C ARG A 165 6.04 -39.59 20.95
N ALA A 166 5.24 -40.08 20.00
CA ALA A 166 5.64 -40.23 18.61
C ALA A 166 5.95 -38.87 17.94
N ALA A 167 5.11 -37.85 18.15
CA ALA A 167 5.35 -36.52 17.63
C ALA A 167 6.61 -35.89 18.24
N ASN A 168 6.78 -36.00 19.56
CA ASN A 168 7.96 -35.51 20.27
C ASN A 168 9.24 -36.15 19.74
N ASP A 169 9.27 -37.48 19.60
CA ASP A 169 10.42 -38.22 19.08
C ASP A 169 10.75 -37.85 17.62
N GLN A 170 9.72 -37.63 16.80
CA GLN A 170 9.89 -37.14 15.42
C GLN A 170 10.51 -35.74 15.40
N ILE A 171 9.98 -34.79 16.18
CA ILE A 171 10.51 -33.43 16.24
C ILE A 171 11.95 -33.43 16.76
N LYS A 172 12.28 -34.24 17.77
CA LYS A 172 13.66 -34.43 18.25
C LYS A 172 14.61 -34.89 17.16
N LYS A 173 14.19 -35.86 16.34
CA LYS A 173 14.99 -36.36 15.22
C LYS A 173 15.21 -35.30 14.14
N VAL A 174 14.15 -34.58 13.77
CA VAL A 174 14.22 -33.48 12.79
C VAL A 174 15.11 -32.34 13.32
N LEU A 175 15.00 -31.98 14.60
CA LEU A 175 15.80 -30.93 15.22
C LEU A 175 17.31 -31.23 15.15
N LYS A 176 17.72 -32.48 15.41
CA LYS A 176 19.12 -32.92 15.26
C LYS A 176 19.63 -32.68 13.84
N ILE A 177 18.87 -33.12 12.83
CA ILE A 177 19.23 -32.96 11.41
C ILE A 177 19.33 -31.48 11.04
N VAL A 178 18.37 -30.66 11.48
CA VAL A 178 18.35 -29.21 11.22
C VAL A 178 19.58 -28.53 11.81
N ARG A 179 19.93 -28.84 13.08
CA ARG A 179 21.11 -28.24 13.74
C ARG A 179 22.42 -28.68 13.10
N GLU A 180 22.57 -29.96 12.75
CA GLU A 180 23.73 -30.44 12.00
C GLU A 180 23.90 -29.70 10.67
N LYS A 181 22.79 -29.45 9.96
CA LYS A 181 22.81 -28.68 8.71
C LYS A 181 23.19 -27.22 8.94
N ILE A 182 22.67 -26.59 9.99
CA ILE A 182 23.01 -25.21 10.33
C ILE A 182 24.51 -25.08 10.63
N GLN A 183 25.07 -26.00 11.43
CA GLN A 183 26.50 -26.01 11.75
C GLN A 183 27.38 -26.18 10.52
N ARG A 184 27.05 -27.14 9.63
CA ARG A 184 27.79 -27.32 8.38
C ARG A 184 27.73 -26.09 7.45
N SER A 185 26.66 -25.32 7.54
CA SER A 185 26.48 -24.09 6.74
C SER A 185 27.12 -22.84 7.35
N SER A 186 27.55 -22.87 8.61
CA SER A 186 28.29 -21.77 9.24
C SER A 186 29.79 -21.85 9.05
N ASP A 187 30.30 -23.02 8.66
CA ASP A 187 31.73 -23.30 8.48
C ASP A 187 32.21 -23.03 7.03
N THR A 188 31.37 -22.41 6.20
CA THR A 188 31.64 -22.00 4.80
C THR A 188 31.28 -20.54 4.61
#